data_AF-A0A7X4BNN7-F1
#
_entry.id   AF-A0A7X4BNN7-F1
#
_cell.length_a   1.000
_cell.length_b   1.000
_cell.length_c   1.000
_cell.angle_alpha   90.00
_cell.angle_beta   90.00
_cell.angle_gamma   90.00
#
_symmetry.space_group_name_H-M   'P 1'
#
loop_
_entity.id
_entity.type
_entity.pdbx_description
1 polymer ?
#
loop_
_entity_poly.entity_id
_entity_poly.type
_entity_poly.pdbx_seq_one_letter_code
_entity_poly.pdbx_strand_id
1 'polypeptide(L)'
;MITYAVGNSGEILILTDEVLDHFNQYRQLSTKSKEAGGQLFACFNGKNIAIKRATGPRYSDRRSYRSFVPNRIAERREIKRLFRKGLHYVGDWHTHPEPQPQPSKTDIRSFQNMFWKSRHQLARFVMIIVGTAETPRGLYVAAGNRKELIELTSQ
;
A
#
# COMPACT_ATOMS: atom_id res chain seq x y z
N MET A 1 9.27 -9.47 9.53
CA MET A 1 8.05 -9.57 8.69
C MET A 1 6.80 -9.48 9.55
N ILE A 2 5.65 -9.07 8.99
CA ILE A 2 4.34 -9.01 9.67
C ILE A 2 3.28 -9.72 8.81
N THR A 3 2.34 -10.42 9.44
CA THR A 3 1.29 -11.20 8.76
C THR A 3 -0.12 -10.77 9.15
N TYR A 4 -1.05 -10.84 8.19
CA TYR A 4 -2.46 -10.47 8.36
C TYR A 4 -3.37 -11.52 7.72
N ALA A 5 -4.41 -11.96 8.43
CA ALA A 5 -5.46 -12.77 7.83
C ALA A 5 -6.39 -11.90 6.99
N VAL A 6 -6.73 -12.34 5.77
CA VAL A 6 -7.62 -11.61 4.86
C VAL A 6 -9.05 -12.14 4.99
N GLY A 7 -9.78 -11.63 5.99
CA GLY A 7 -11.14 -12.08 6.28
C GLY A 7 -11.21 -13.62 6.44
N ASN A 8 -12.24 -14.24 5.86
CA ASN A 8 -12.49 -15.68 5.99
C ASN A 8 -12.01 -16.52 4.79
N SER A 9 -11.23 -15.96 3.85
CA SER A 9 -10.75 -16.71 2.68
C SER A 9 -9.63 -17.71 3.02
N GLY A 10 -8.99 -17.51 4.18
CA GLY A 10 -7.76 -18.18 4.57
C GLY A 10 -6.52 -17.66 3.82
N GLU A 11 -6.65 -16.59 3.04
CA GLU A 11 -5.50 -15.87 2.48
C GLU A 11 -4.74 -15.16 3.59
N ILE A 12 -3.41 -15.15 3.48
CA ILE A 12 -2.50 -14.50 4.43
C ILE A 12 -1.70 -13.45 3.67
N LEU A 13 -1.87 -12.18 4.04
CA LEU A 13 -1.05 -11.09 3.55
C LEU A 13 0.22 -11.00 4.38
N ILE A 14 1.38 -10.98 3.73
CA ILE A 14 2.68 -10.96 4.38
C ILE A 14 3.42 -9.69 3.95
N LEU A 15 3.80 -8.85 4.91
CA LEU A 15 4.72 -7.74 4.72
C LEU A 15 6.14 -8.21 5.02
N THR A 16 6.99 -8.23 3.99
CA THR A 16 8.42 -8.56 4.12
C THR A 16 9.20 -7.47 4.84
N ASP A 17 10.37 -7.80 5.39
CA ASP A 17 11.22 -6.83 6.08
C ASP A 17 11.65 -5.69 5.16
N GLU A 18 11.94 -5.98 3.89
CA GLU A 18 12.26 -4.94 2.91
C GLU A 18 11.13 -3.93 2.69
N VAL A 19 9.87 -4.37 2.86
CA VAL A 19 8.70 -3.47 2.79
C VAL A 19 8.57 -2.65 4.07
N LEU A 20 8.81 -3.26 5.23
CA LEU A 20 8.74 -2.57 6.52
C LEU A 20 9.85 -1.52 6.64
N ASP A 21 11.07 -1.84 6.20
CA ASP A 21 12.20 -0.90 6.14
C ASP A 21 11.89 0.28 5.22
N HIS A 22 11.28 0.00 4.06
CA HIS A 22 10.84 1.04 3.12
C HIS A 22 9.80 1.96 3.77
N PHE A 23 8.82 1.42 4.48
CA PHE A 23 7.84 2.24 5.21
C PHE A 23 8.48 3.07 6.32
N ASN A 24 9.39 2.48 7.09
CA ASN A 24 10.07 3.15 8.19
C ASN A 24 10.90 4.34 7.69
N GLN A 25 11.57 4.19 6.55
CA GLN A 25 12.36 5.26 5.91
C GLN A 25 11.51 6.50 5.57
N TYR A 26 10.23 6.31 5.22
CA TYR A 26 9.38 7.40 4.70
C TYR A 26 8.36 7.95 5.69
N ARG A 27 8.35 7.49 6.95
CA ARG A 27 7.42 8.00 7.97
C ARG A 27 7.46 9.53 8.07
N GLN A 28 6.29 10.13 8.27
CA GLN A 28 6.13 11.58 8.35
C GLN A 28 6.46 12.12 9.77
N LEU A 29 7.72 11.98 10.20
CA LEU A 29 8.14 12.26 11.58
C LEU A 29 8.37 13.76 11.90
N SER A 30 8.25 14.65 10.91
CA SER A 30 8.45 16.09 11.11
C SER A 30 7.47 16.91 10.29
N THR A 31 7.28 18.17 10.67
CA THR A 31 6.44 19.12 9.91
C THR A 31 6.99 19.47 8.52
N LYS A 32 8.27 19.15 8.26
CA LYS A 32 8.91 19.30 6.95
C LYS A 32 8.78 18.04 6.09
N SER A 33 8.45 16.90 6.72
CA SER A 33 8.22 15.64 6.02
C SER A 33 6.92 15.73 5.23
N LYS A 34 7.01 15.51 3.92
CA LYS A 34 5.84 15.48 3.03
C LYS A 34 5.26 14.08 2.98
N GLU A 35 3.97 14.00 2.67
CA GLU A 35 3.29 12.74 2.41
C GLU A 35 4.05 11.95 1.35
N ALA A 36 4.46 10.72 1.68
CA ALA A 36 5.08 9.77 0.78
C ALA A 36 4.06 8.73 0.36
N GLY A 37 4.32 8.06 -0.76
CA GLY A 37 3.50 6.95 -1.21
C GLY A 37 4.06 6.30 -2.44
N GLY A 38 3.34 5.28 -2.90
CA GLY A 38 3.63 4.56 -4.12
C GLY A 38 2.95 3.21 -4.16
N GLN A 39 3.51 2.29 -4.94
CA GLN A 39 2.84 1.06 -5.32
C GLN A 39 3.39 -0.15 -4.56
N LEU A 40 2.50 -1.08 -4.24
CA LEU A 40 2.77 -2.36 -3.59
C LEU A 40 2.80 -3.48 -4.62
N PHE A 41 3.81 -4.35 -4.50
CA PHE A 41 3.98 -5.51 -5.36
C PHE A 41 4.19 -6.79 -4.57
N ALA A 42 3.53 -7.85 -5.03
CA ALA A 42 3.52 -9.14 -4.37
C ALA A 42 3.90 -10.31 -5.28
N CYS A 43 4.33 -11.40 -4.65
CA CYS A 43 4.30 -12.74 -5.22
C CYS A 43 3.21 -13.57 -4.53
N PHE A 44 2.64 -14.52 -5.25
CA PHE A 44 1.59 -15.41 -4.75
C PHE A 44 2.14 -16.83 -4.59
N ASN A 45 1.88 -17.46 -3.44
CA ASN A 45 2.18 -18.87 -3.21
C ASN A 45 1.02 -19.53 -2.45
N GLY A 46 0.14 -20.23 -3.17
CA GLY A 46 -1.10 -20.75 -2.62
C GLY A 46 -1.95 -19.61 -2.03
N LYS A 47 -2.23 -19.69 -0.72
CA LYS A 47 -2.98 -18.67 0.01
C LYS A 47 -2.14 -17.50 0.51
N ASN A 48 -0.81 -17.53 0.33
CA ASN A 48 0.08 -16.48 0.80
C ASN A 48 0.25 -15.39 -0.27
N ILE A 49 -0.01 -14.15 0.14
CA ILE A 49 0.18 -12.94 -0.65
C ILE A 49 1.36 -12.19 -0.03
N ALA A 50 2.57 -12.44 -0.53
CA ALA A 50 3.77 -11.82 0.02
C ALA A 50 4.06 -10.50 -0.68
N ILE A 51 3.81 -9.37 -0.01
CA ILE A 51 4.24 -8.05 -0.48
C ILE A 51 5.76 -7.98 -0.30
N LYS A 52 6.47 -8.02 -1.42
CA LYS A 52 7.95 -8.02 -1.49
C LYS A 52 8.54 -6.68 -1.86
N ARG A 53 7.72 -5.74 -2.35
CA ARG A 53 8.21 -4.43 -2.77
C ARG A 53 7.18 -3.34 -2.57
N ALA A 54 7.56 -2.31 -1.82
CA ALA A 54 6.98 -1.00 -1.89
C ALA A 54 7.85 -0.11 -2.79
N THR A 55 7.20 0.74 -3.58
CA THR A 55 7.88 1.70 -4.48
C THR A 55 7.54 3.12 -4.09
N GLY A 56 8.27 4.08 -4.67
CA GLY A 56 8.06 5.50 -4.39
C GLY A 56 8.50 5.91 -2.98
N PRO A 57 8.32 7.18 -2.62
CA PRO A 57 7.93 8.27 -3.51
C PRO A 57 9.01 8.55 -4.55
N ARG A 58 8.60 8.96 -5.74
CA ARG A 58 9.49 9.31 -6.86
C ARG A 58 9.70 10.81 -6.89
N TYR A 59 10.82 11.24 -7.46
CA TYR A 59 11.08 12.67 -7.69
C TYR A 59 9.99 13.33 -8.55
N SER A 60 9.39 12.57 -9.46
CA SER A 60 8.32 13.04 -10.34
C SER A 60 6.94 13.13 -9.68
N ASP A 61 6.80 12.68 -8.44
CA ASP A 61 5.53 12.73 -7.71
C ASP A 61 5.33 14.12 -7.09
N ARG A 62 4.09 14.61 -7.06
CA ARG A 62 3.77 15.88 -6.42
C ARG A 62 3.34 15.61 -4.98
N ARG A 63 4.04 16.25 -4.04
CA ARG A 63 3.93 15.96 -2.61
C ARG A 63 3.78 17.25 -1.81
N SER A 64 2.82 17.26 -0.89
CA SER A 64 2.65 18.25 0.18
C SER A 64 2.57 17.56 1.54
N TYR A 65 2.32 18.30 2.61
CA TYR A 65 2.20 17.72 3.96
C TYR A 65 0.97 16.80 4.13
N ARG A 66 -0.08 16.98 3.31
CA ARG A 66 -1.36 16.22 3.36
C ARG A 66 -1.88 15.86 1.97
N SER A 67 -0.99 15.78 0.99
CA SER A 67 -1.37 15.30 -0.33
C SER A 67 -0.20 14.62 -1.03
N PHE A 68 -0.48 13.45 -1.56
CA PHE A 68 0.36 12.72 -2.50
C PHE A 68 -0.37 12.53 -3.84
N VAL A 69 0.25 13.00 -4.91
CA VAL A 69 -0.25 12.79 -6.28
C VAL A 69 0.84 12.08 -7.09
N PRO A 70 0.66 10.78 -7.41
CA PRO A 70 1.69 10.02 -8.10
C PRO A 70 1.76 10.36 -9.58
N ASN A 71 2.97 10.22 -10.15
CA ASN A 71 3.15 10.25 -11.59
C ASN A 71 2.67 8.94 -12.23
N ARG A 72 1.46 8.98 -12.82
CA ARG A 72 0.80 7.80 -13.43
C ARG A 72 1.59 7.18 -14.58
N ILE A 73 2.42 7.94 -15.30
CA ILE A 73 3.27 7.39 -16.38
C ILE A 73 4.41 6.57 -15.76
N ALA A 74 5.05 7.08 -14.71
CA ALA A 74 6.10 6.37 -13.99
C ALA A 74 5.57 5.09 -13.35
N GLU A 75 4.41 5.15 -12.69
CA GLU A 75 3.74 3.98 -12.10
C GLU A 75 3.46 2.88 -13.13
N ARG A 76 2.89 3.25 -14.28
CA ARG A 76 2.61 2.27 -15.36
C ARG A 76 3.88 1.60 -15.88
N ARG A 77 4.99 2.34 -15.97
CA ARG A 77 6.29 1.79 -16.37
C ARG A 77 6.81 0.82 -15.31
N GLU A 78 6.69 1.16 -14.04
CA GLU A 78 7.09 0.27 -12.94
C GLU A 78 6.26 -1.00 -12.86
N ILE A 79 4.93 -0.91 -13.02
CA ILE A 79 4.07 -2.08 -13.11
C ILE A 79 4.58 -3.03 -14.19
N LYS A 80 4.79 -2.52 -15.41
CA LYS A 80 5.30 -3.35 -16.51
C LYS A 80 6.69 -3.93 -16.24
N ARG A 81 7.56 -3.18 -15.57
CA ARG A 81 8.94 -3.60 -15.27
C ARG A 81 8.97 -4.70 -14.21
N LEU A 82 8.21 -4.54 -13.13
CA LEU A 82 8.16 -5.47 -12.01
C LEU A 82 7.35 -6.72 -12.35
N PHE A 83 6.30 -6.59 -13.16
CA PHE A 83 5.56 -7.76 -13.67
C PHE A 83 6.46 -8.73 -14.45
N ARG A 84 7.38 -8.21 -15.28
CA ARG A 84 8.39 -9.04 -15.98
C ARG A 84 9.35 -9.78 -15.03
N LYS A 85 9.41 -9.37 -13.76
CA LYS A 85 10.19 -10.01 -12.70
C LYS A 85 9.34 -10.90 -11.79
N GLY A 86 8.09 -11.20 -12.17
CA GLY A 86 7.17 -12.02 -11.37
C GLY A 86 6.55 -11.29 -10.18
N LEU A 87 6.62 -9.95 -10.15
CA LEU A 87 6.02 -9.13 -9.10
C LEU A 87 4.74 -8.45 -9.60
N HIS A 88 3.62 -8.79 -8.99
CA HIS A 88 2.30 -8.32 -9.37
C HIS A 88 1.93 -7.08 -8.58
N TYR A 89 1.46 -6.04 -9.26
CA TYR A 89 0.92 -4.84 -8.61
C TYR A 89 -0.37 -5.18 -7.86
N VAL A 90 -0.42 -4.98 -6.55
CA VAL A 90 -1.55 -5.36 -5.68
C VAL A 90 -2.23 -4.17 -4.98
N GLY A 91 -1.73 -2.96 -5.16
CA GLY A 91 -2.34 -1.75 -4.60
C GLY A 91 -1.29 -0.72 -4.22
N ASP A 92 -1.67 0.21 -3.34
CA ASP A 92 -0.89 1.40 -3.06
C ASP A 92 -0.68 1.59 -1.56
N TRP A 93 0.33 2.36 -1.21
CA TRP A 93 0.58 2.83 0.14
C TRP A 93 0.83 4.33 0.16
N HIS A 94 0.56 4.95 1.31
CA HIS A 94 0.92 6.34 1.58
C HIS A 94 1.12 6.59 3.07
N THR A 95 1.60 7.78 3.44
CA THR A 95 1.92 8.13 4.83
C THR A 95 0.94 9.13 5.40
N HIS A 96 0.60 9.03 6.67
CA HIS A 96 -0.11 10.09 7.39
C HIS A 96 0.74 10.61 8.56
N PRO A 97 0.60 11.88 8.96
CA PRO A 97 1.26 12.42 10.16
C PRO A 97 0.66 11.95 11.48
N GLU A 98 -0.30 11.03 11.47
CA GLU A 98 -0.90 10.46 12.69
C GLU A 98 -0.09 9.25 13.21
N PRO A 99 0.00 9.03 14.54
CA PRO A 99 0.64 7.84 15.09
C PRO A 99 0.02 6.53 14.64
N GLN A 100 -1.31 6.45 14.70
CA GLN A 100 -2.12 5.32 14.22
C GLN A 100 -3.09 5.87 13.18
N PRO A 101 -2.79 5.71 11.88
CA PRO A 101 -3.51 6.42 10.84
C PRO A 101 -4.87 5.77 10.55
N GLN A 102 -5.78 6.56 9.98
CA GLN A 102 -7.05 6.08 9.45
C GLN A 102 -7.26 6.68 8.06
N PRO A 103 -7.86 5.93 7.11
CA PRO A 103 -8.07 6.43 5.77
C PRO A 103 -9.05 7.60 5.78
N SER A 104 -8.70 8.66 5.05
CA SER A 104 -9.64 9.75 4.80
C SER A 104 -10.74 9.31 3.83
N LYS A 105 -11.82 10.09 3.76
CA LYS A 105 -12.88 9.88 2.74
C LYS A 105 -12.31 9.94 1.31
N THR A 106 -11.28 10.74 1.09
CA THR A 106 -10.59 10.86 -0.21
C THR A 106 -9.80 9.60 -0.54
N ASP A 107 -9.18 8.96 0.45
CA ASP A 107 -8.41 7.73 0.27
C ASP A 107 -9.33 6.57 -0.12
N ILE A 108 -10.44 6.42 0.60
CA ILE A 108 -11.46 5.40 0.31
C ILE A 108 -11.99 5.57 -1.13
N ARG A 109 -12.33 6.80 -1.53
CA ARG A 109 -12.81 7.09 -2.90
C ARG A 109 -11.73 6.82 -3.95
N SER A 110 -10.49 7.18 -3.67
CA SER A 110 -9.36 6.95 -4.58
C SER A 110 -9.09 5.46 -4.77
N PHE A 111 -9.14 4.70 -3.68
CA PHE A 111 -9.01 3.25 -3.69
C PHE A 111 -10.11 2.58 -4.51
N GLN A 112 -11.38 2.94 -4.28
CA GLN A 112 -12.51 2.44 -5.07
C GLN A 112 -12.34 2.78 -6.56
N ASN A 113 -12.02 4.03 -6.88
CA ASN A 113 -11.79 4.47 -8.25
C ASN A 113 -10.64 3.73 -8.95
N MET A 114 -9.57 3.43 -8.20
CA MET A 114 -8.45 2.64 -8.68
C MET A 114 -8.94 1.27 -9.15
N PHE A 115 -9.64 0.52 -8.29
CA PHE A 115 -10.19 -0.80 -8.60
C PHE A 115 -11.18 -0.76 -9.78
N TRP A 116 -11.99 0.29 -9.90
CA TRP A 116 -12.93 0.43 -11.02
C TRP A 116 -12.24 0.61 -12.36
N LYS A 117 -11.15 1.38 -12.39
CA LYS A 117 -10.45 1.75 -13.63
C LYS A 117 -9.45 0.70 -14.10
N SER A 118 -9.08 -0.23 -13.24
CA SER A 118 -8.06 -1.21 -13.55
C SER A 118 -8.66 -2.51 -14.10
N ARG A 119 -8.18 -2.89 -15.30
CA ARG A 119 -8.45 -4.19 -15.92
C ARG A 119 -7.44 -5.22 -15.37
N HIS A 120 -7.56 -5.60 -14.11
CA HIS A 120 -6.74 -6.64 -13.48
C HIS A 120 -7.56 -7.89 -13.14
N GLN A 121 -6.87 -9.01 -12.99
CA GLN A 121 -7.46 -10.27 -12.52
C GLN A 121 -7.43 -10.42 -10.99
N LEU A 122 -6.96 -9.40 -10.26
CA LEU A 122 -6.87 -9.48 -8.80
C LEU A 122 -8.25 -9.39 -8.15
N ALA A 123 -8.50 -10.30 -7.21
CA ALA A 123 -9.73 -10.35 -6.43
C ALA A 123 -9.84 -9.19 -5.43
N ARG A 124 -8.71 -8.75 -4.86
CA ARG A 124 -8.63 -7.65 -3.89
C ARG A 124 -7.38 -6.80 -4.13
N PHE A 125 -7.51 -5.53 -3.78
CA PHE A 125 -6.43 -4.56 -3.70
C PHE A 125 -6.06 -4.32 -2.25
N VAL A 126 -4.80 -3.97 -2.01
CA VAL A 126 -4.28 -3.65 -0.69
C VAL A 126 -4.07 -2.14 -0.60
N MET A 127 -4.51 -1.56 0.51
CA MET A 127 -4.19 -0.19 0.91
C MET A 127 -3.42 -0.24 2.22
N ILE A 128 -2.27 0.42 2.26
CA ILE A 128 -1.49 0.57 3.50
C ILE A 128 -1.29 2.04 3.79
N ILE A 129 -1.63 2.47 5.00
CA ILE A 129 -1.31 3.82 5.48
C ILE A 129 -0.28 3.70 6.60
N VAL A 130 0.84 4.39 6.43
CA VAL A 130 1.96 4.38 7.35
C VAL A 130 1.91 5.65 8.20
N GLY A 131 1.64 5.48 9.49
CA GLY A 131 1.66 6.52 10.50
C GLY A 131 3.05 6.76 11.08
N THR A 132 3.09 7.49 12.18
CA THR A 132 4.35 7.87 12.84
C THR A 132 4.76 6.93 13.96
N ALA A 133 3.87 6.08 14.47
CA ALA A 133 4.24 5.05 15.45
C ALA A 133 5.04 3.92 14.79
N GLU A 134 5.80 3.19 15.61
CA GLU A 134 6.52 2.00 15.15
C GLU A 134 5.55 0.91 14.65
N THR A 135 6.00 0.12 13.68
CA THR A 135 5.26 -1.05 13.20
C THR A 135 5.18 -2.12 14.29
N PRO A 136 4.07 -2.88 14.41
CA PRO A 136 2.89 -2.87 13.54
C PRO A 136 1.89 -1.74 13.83
N ARG A 137 1.96 -1.09 15.01
CA ARG A 137 0.94 -0.14 15.49
C ARG A 137 0.74 1.06 14.57
N GLY A 138 1.80 1.52 13.91
CA GLY A 138 1.74 2.61 12.94
C GLY A 138 1.15 2.23 11.58
N LEU A 139 0.71 1.00 11.36
CA LEU A 139 0.18 0.57 10.06
C LEU A 139 -1.33 0.42 10.12
N TYR A 140 -2.01 1.16 9.26
CA TYR A 140 -3.36 0.78 8.81
C TYR A 140 -3.22 -0.11 7.59
N VAL A 141 -3.78 -1.31 7.62
CA VAL A 141 -3.73 -2.26 6.51
C VAL A 141 -5.14 -2.65 6.16
N ALA A 142 -5.51 -2.53 4.88
CA ALA A 142 -6.81 -2.95 4.42
C ALA A 142 -6.74 -3.69 3.08
N ALA A 143 -7.63 -4.65 2.90
CA ALA A 143 -7.84 -5.35 1.65
C ALA A 143 -9.27 -5.11 1.17
N GLY A 144 -9.45 -4.72 -0.08
CA GLY A 144 -10.75 -4.34 -0.60
C GLY A 144 -10.98 -4.69 -2.07
N ASN A 145 -12.25 -4.73 -2.44
CA ASN A 145 -12.71 -4.91 -3.82
C ASN A 145 -13.74 -3.81 -4.16
N ARG A 146 -14.55 -3.99 -5.21
CA ARG A 146 -15.58 -3.00 -5.60
C ARG A 146 -16.64 -2.73 -4.54
N LYS A 147 -16.92 -3.69 -3.66
CA LYS A 147 -18.04 -3.67 -2.72
C LYS A 147 -17.61 -3.25 -1.32
N GLU A 148 -16.42 -3.67 -0.90
CA GLU A 148 -15.98 -3.56 0.48
C GLU A 148 -14.49 -3.23 0.57
N LEU A 149 -14.13 -2.55 1.67
CA LEU A 149 -12.76 -2.39 2.13
C LEU A 149 -12.74 -2.94 3.57
N ILE A 150 -11.92 -3.95 3.81
CA ILE A 150 -11.83 -4.64 5.10
C ILE A 150 -10.49 -4.27 5.72
N GLU A 151 -10.53 -3.66 6.90
CA GLU A 151 -9.34 -3.45 7.74
C GLU A 151 -8.83 -4.80 8.25
N LEU A 152 -7.52 -4.99 8.20
CA LEU A 152 -6.85 -6.22 8.60
C LEU A 152 -6.06 -5.99 9.89
N THR A 153 -6.22 -6.91 10.83
CA THR A 153 -5.43 -6.92 12.07
C THR A 153 -4.24 -7.85 11.93
N SER A 154 -3.06 -7.43 12.38
CA SER A 154 -1.86 -8.28 12.39
C SER A 154 -2.03 -9.44 13.36
N GLN A 155 -1.54 -10.63 12.98
CA GLN A 155 -1.46 -11.81 13.84
C GLN A 155 -0.25 -11.78 14.76
#